data_AF-A0A2S3ZJY1-F1
#
_entry.id   AF-A0A2S3ZJY1-F1
#
_cell.length_a   1.000
_cell.length_b   1.000
_cell.length_c   1.000
_cell.angle_alpha   90.00
_cell.angle_beta   90.00
_cell.angle_gamma   90.00
#
_symmetry.space_group_name_H-M   'P 1'
#
loop_
_entity.id
_entity.type
_entity.pdbx_description
1 polymer ?
#
loop_
_entity_poly.entity_id
_entity_poly.type
_entity_poly.pdbx_seq_one_letter_code
_entity_poly.pdbx_strand_id
1 'polypeptide(L)'
;MIGSVTAAAGVAVPAFADEDYPSWDEVAKAKLSEATKAKEIENLTGLLTGLRESSAVASQGSQMAAEAYRVTQDDLDAATAREESLDKQSAVAQKAADTSKMRAGLIAAHLAKTGAQDLSLNLFLNGNTADDLLSQLGTASKLSEQSETIYRQAVQDKNTAESLIAQAAAATAERKRLSAESKEKYESASDAALGAQAALDVELKKSSELYEQLALLKDTTAEVEREYQTGLVAAASAAALAKAQAAAAAAVKNNPPAASAPAAPGAAAPAPAAPAPAAPAPAAPAPAAPAPAAPAPAAPA
;
A
#
# COMPACT_ATOMS: atom_id res chain seq x y z
N MET A 1 24.79 2.31 -7.35
CA MET A 1 24.62 3.74 -7.04
C MET A 1 23.43 4.24 -7.84
N ILE A 2 22.26 4.26 -7.22
CA ILE A 2 21.06 4.86 -7.81
C ILE A 2 20.92 6.20 -7.09
N GLY A 3 21.04 7.28 -7.84
CA GLY A 3 21.04 8.64 -7.31
C GLY A 3 19.67 8.96 -6.73
N SER A 4 19.60 9.09 -5.42
CA SER A 4 18.51 9.74 -4.72
C SER A 4 18.55 11.22 -5.08
N VAL A 5 17.62 11.64 -5.93
CA VAL A 5 17.30 13.06 -6.09
C VAL A 5 16.54 13.46 -4.85
N THR A 6 17.27 13.91 -3.83
CA THR A 6 16.71 14.59 -2.67
C THR A 6 16.17 15.93 -3.16
N ALA A 7 14.92 15.95 -3.61
CA ALA A 7 14.19 17.19 -3.77
C ALA A 7 13.96 17.74 -2.37
N ALA A 8 14.75 18.74 -1.97
CA ALA A 8 14.45 19.53 -0.80
C ALA A 8 13.03 20.10 -1.01
N ALA A 9 12.08 19.61 -0.22
CA ALA A 9 10.76 20.19 -0.08
C ALA A 9 10.95 21.56 0.58
N GLY A 10 11.30 22.56 -0.22
CA GLY A 10 11.02 23.93 0.13
C GLY A 10 9.52 24.03 0.31
N VAL A 11 9.07 24.67 1.39
CA VAL A 11 7.69 25.12 1.53
C VAL A 11 7.36 25.88 0.25
N ALA A 12 6.67 25.23 -0.67
CA ALA A 12 6.20 25.86 -1.88
C ALA A 12 5.09 26.79 -1.42
N VAL A 13 5.44 28.04 -1.16
CA VAL A 13 4.46 29.10 -1.00
C VAL A 13 3.58 29.02 -2.25
N PRO A 14 2.25 28.94 -2.11
CA PRO A 14 1.38 28.79 -3.26
C PRO A 14 1.66 29.96 -4.21
N ALA A 15 1.98 29.65 -5.48
CA ALA A 15 2.47 30.63 -6.45
C ALA A 15 1.54 31.85 -6.63
N PHE A 16 0.25 31.68 -6.31
CA PHE A 16 -0.77 32.72 -6.35
C PHE A 16 -0.84 33.59 -5.09
N ALA A 17 -0.10 33.27 -4.02
CA ALA A 17 -0.05 34.13 -2.83
C ALA A 17 0.70 35.44 -3.08
N ASP A 18 1.72 35.39 -3.94
CA ASP A 18 2.64 36.50 -4.24
C ASP A 18 2.26 37.27 -5.52
N GLU A 19 1.10 36.96 -6.13
CA GLU A 19 0.64 37.64 -7.34
C GLU A 19 0.22 39.10 -7.03
N ASP A 20 0.49 40.01 -7.97
CA ASP A 20 0.12 41.42 -7.84
C ASP A 20 -1.38 41.58 -8.11
N TYR A 21 -2.16 41.53 -7.03
CA TYR A 21 -3.61 41.73 -7.06
C TYR A 21 -3.97 43.22 -7.25
N PRO A 22 -4.95 43.55 -8.09
CA PRO A 22 -5.38 44.92 -8.28
C PRO A 22 -5.95 45.51 -6.98
N SER A 23 -5.57 46.75 -6.71
CA SER A 23 -6.03 47.51 -5.56
C SER A 23 -7.41 48.14 -5.82
N TRP A 24 -8.12 48.47 -4.73
CA TRP A 24 -9.42 49.15 -4.80
C TRP A 24 -9.38 50.47 -5.61
N ASP A 25 -8.29 51.23 -5.51
CA ASP A 25 -8.12 52.47 -6.27
C ASP A 25 -7.95 52.20 -7.77
N GLU A 26 -7.25 51.13 -8.15
CA GLU A 26 -7.09 50.72 -9.55
C GLU A 26 -8.41 50.25 -10.14
N VAL A 27 -9.17 49.44 -9.40
CA VAL A 27 -10.50 48.97 -9.80
C VAL A 27 -11.47 50.15 -9.95
N ALA A 28 -11.48 51.09 -9.01
CA ALA A 28 -12.32 52.28 -9.09
C ALA A 28 -11.99 53.16 -10.30
N LYS A 29 -10.69 53.33 -10.62
CA LYS A 29 -10.25 54.05 -11.83
C LYS A 29 -10.63 53.29 -13.09
N ALA A 30 -10.47 51.97 -13.12
CA ALA A 30 -10.83 51.14 -14.26
C ALA A 30 -12.31 51.26 -14.61
N LYS A 31 -13.19 51.39 -13.59
CA LYS A 31 -14.65 51.58 -13.75
C LYS A 31 -15.03 52.82 -14.58
N LEU A 32 -14.18 53.85 -14.61
CA LEU A 32 -14.48 55.13 -15.28
C LEU A 32 -14.45 55.06 -16.81
N SER A 33 -13.94 53.98 -17.41
CA SER A 33 -13.98 53.77 -18.85
C SER A 33 -14.39 52.35 -19.21
N GLU A 34 -15.24 52.21 -20.22
CA GLU A 34 -15.75 50.90 -20.68
C GLU A 34 -14.62 49.94 -21.07
N ALA A 35 -13.59 50.45 -21.75
CA ALA A 35 -12.47 49.63 -22.20
C ALA A 35 -11.59 49.14 -21.04
N THR A 36 -11.32 49.99 -20.05
CA THR A 36 -10.52 49.63 -18.87
C THR A 36 -11.30 48.72 -17.92
N LYS A 37 -12.60 48.98 -17.74
CA LYS A 37 -13.51 48.13 -16.97
C LYS A 37 -13.57 46.71 -17.53
N ALA A 38 -13.71 46.56 -18.85
CA ALA A 38 -13.75 45.24 -19.49
C ALA A 38 -12.45 44.45 -19.27
N LYS A 39 -11.28 45.10 -19.40
CA LYS A 39 -9.98 44.47 -19.13
C LYS A 39 -9.82 44.06 -17.68
N GLU A 40 -10.26 44.90 -16.74
CA GLU A 40 -10.16 44.57 -15.32
C GLU A 40 -11.08 43.39 -14.95
N ILE A 41 -12.29 43.32 -15.51
CA ILE A 41 -13.18 42.17 -15.32
C ILE A 41 -12.53 40.87 -15.83
N GLU A 42 -11.87 40.91 -16.98
CA GLU A 42 -11.13 39.77 -17.53
C GLU A 42 -9.97 39.36 -16.62
N ASN A 43 -9.18 40.32 -16.16
CA ASN A 43 -8.08 40.10 -15.21
C ASN A 43 -8.55 39.43 -13.92
N LEU A 44 -9.55 40.01 -13.24
CA LEU A 44 -10.12 39.47 -12.00
C LEU A 44 -10.70 38.07 -12.19
N THR A 45 -11.35 37.80 -13.32
CA THR A 45 -11.89 36.47 -13.65
C THR A 45 -10.76 35.46 -13.86
N GLY A 46 -9.66 35.87 -14.49
CA GLY A 46 -8.44 35.07 -14.65
C GLY A 46 -7.82 34.71 -13.29
N LEU A 47 -7.63 35.70 -12.42
CA LEU A 47 -7.11 35.51 -11.06
C LEU A 47 -7.99 34.57 -10.23
N LEU A 48 -9.32 34.74 -10.29
CA LEU A 48 -10.27 33.83 -9.62
C LEU A 48 -10.21 32.39 -10.16
N THR A 49 -9.90 32.21 -11.44
CA THR A 49 -9.74 30.88 -12.03
C THR A 49 -8.42 30.25 -11.57
N GLY A 50 -7.32 31.01 -11.64
CA GLY A 50 -6.00 30.57 -11.20
C GLY A 50 -5.94 30.19 -9.72
N LEU A 51 -6.58 30.96 -8.84
CA LEU A 51 -6.68 30.64 -7.40
C LEU A 51 -7.35 29.29 -7.15
N ARG A 52 -8.48 29.03 -7.82
CA ARG A 52 -9.20 27.75 -7.69
C ARG A 52 -8.38 26.58 -8.25
N GLU A 53 -7.74 26.77 -9.40
CA GLU A 53 -6.88 25.75 -10.01
C GLU A 53 -5.69 25.42 -9.10
N SER A 54 -5.04 26.43 -8.53
CA SER A 54 -3.94 26.26 -7.58
C SER A 54 -4.36 25.48 -6.33
N SER A 55 -5.51 25.82 -5.74
CA SER A 55 -6.08 25.12 -4.59
C SER A 55 -6.42 23.67 -4.93
N ALA A 56 -7.04 23.42 -6.10
CA ALA A 56 -7.36 22.08 -6.58
C ALA A 56 -6.10 21.23 -6.82
N VAL A 57 -5.06 21.80 -7.45
CA VAL A 57 -3.77 21.12 -7.68
C VAL A 57 -3.08 20.78 -6.36
N ALA A 58 -3.07 21.70 -5.40
CA ALA A 58 -2.48 21.46 -4.09
C ALA A 58 -3.24 20.36 -3.32
N SER A 59 -4.58 20.40 -3.33
CA SER A 59 -5.44 19.36 -2.74
C SER A 59 -5.22 17.98 -3.40
N GLN A 60 -5.13 17.93 -4.73
CA GLN A 60 -4.82 16.70 -5.45
C GLN A 60 -3.42 16.17 -5.07
N GLY A 61 -2.41 17.05 -5.02
CA GLY A 61 -1.05 16.68 -4.61
C GLY A 61 -1.00 16.10 -3.19
N SER A 62 -1.74 16.71 -2.25
CA SER A 62 -1.91 16.19 -0.89
C SER A 62 -2.52 14.78 -0.87
N GLN A 63 -3.60 14.56 -1.63
CA GLN A 63 -4.23 13.24 -1.73
C GLN A 63 -3.29 12.18 -2.33
N MET A 64 -2.54 12.53 -3.37
CA MET A 64 -1.54 11.63 -3.98
C MET A 64 -0.41 11.28 -3.01
N ALA A 65 0.08 12.26 -2.24
CA ALA A 65 1.12 12.03 -1.25
C ALA A 65 0.61 11.17 -0.08
N ALA A 66 -0.63 11.40 0.38
CA ALA A 66 -1.28 10.58 1.40
C ALA A 66 -1.46 9.13 0.94
N GLU A 67 -1.88 8.90 -0.31
CA GLU A 67 -2.00 7.56 -0.86
C GLU A 67 -0.63 6.87 -1.01
N ALA A 68 0.40 7.60 -1.45
CA ALA A 68 1.76 7.06 -1.51
C ALA A 68 2.27 6.63 -0.12
N TYR A 69 1.99 7.42 0.91
CA TYR A 69 2.29 7.06 2.30
C TYR A 69 1.51 5.81 2.75
N ARG A 70 0.20 5.74 2.43
CA ARG A 70 -0.64 4.57 2.75
C ARG A 70 -0.11 3.28 2.12
N VAL A 71 0.22 3.30 0.83
CA VAL A 71 0.81 2.15 0.12
C VAL A 71 2.12 1.72 0.77
N THR A 72 2.98 2.68 1.15
CA THR A 72 4.27 2.36 1.78
C THR A 72 4.09 1.76 3.18
N GLN A 73 3.05 2.14 3.91
CA GLN A 73 2.69 1.49 5.18
C GLN A 73 2.22 0.04 4.96
N ASP A 74 1.37 -0.22 3.97
CA ASP A 74 0.94 -1.58 3.64
C ASP A 74 2.14 -2.49 3.29
N ASP A 75 3.09 -1.96 2.50
CA ASP A 75 4.33 -2.68 2.15
C ASP A 75 5.21 -2.93 3.38
N LEU A 76 5.34 -1.95 4.28
CA LEU A 76 6.09 -2.09 5.53
C LEU A 76 5.47 -3.15 6.45
N ASP A 77 4.14 -3.19 6.56
CA ASP A 77 3.42 -4.19 7.35
C ASP A 77 3.62 -5.59 6.76
N ALA A 78 3.52 -5.72 5.44
CA ALA A 78 3.79 -6.98 4.74
C ALA A 78 5.25 -7.46 4.95
N ALA A 79 6.22 -6.54 4.88
CA ALA A 79 7.62 -6.84 5.13
C ALA A 79 7.88 -7.26 6.59
N THR A 80 7.21 -6.62 7.54
CA THR A 80 7.28 -6.95 8.97
C THR A 80 6.72 -8.35 9.23
N ALA A 81 5.55 -8.68 8.67
CA ALA A 81 4.97 -10.02 8.79
C ALA A 81 5.86 -11.10 8.15
N ARG A 82 6.52 -10.77 7.02
CA ARG A 82 7.46 -11.67 6.36
C ARG A 82 8.71 -11.91 7.20
N GLU A 83 9.31 -10.86 7.77
CA GLU A 83 10.44 -10.97 8.70
C GLU A 83 10.09 -11.88 9.88
N GLU A 84 8.97 -11.62 10.56
CA GLU A 84 8.54 -12.40 11.73
C GLU A 84 8.34 -13.89 11.37
N SER A 85 7.77 -14.17 10.20
CA SER A 85 7.60 -15.53 9.70
C SER A 85 8.93 -16.23 9.43
N LEU A 86 9.90 -15.53 8.82
CA LEU A 86 11.24 -16.08 8.53
C LEU A 86 12.07 -16.25 9.80
N ASP A 87 11.94 -15.37 10.79
CA ASP A 87 12.60 -15.51 12.10
C ASP A 87 12.10 -16.76 12.83
N LYS A 88 10.79 -17.02 12.81
CA LYS A 88 10.23 -18.25 13.38
C LYS A 88 10.73 -19.50 12.65
N GLN A 89 10.72 -19.48 11.32
CA GLN A 89 11.20 -20.61 10.51
C GLN A 89 12.69 -20.87 10.70
N SER A 90 13.51 -19.82 10.74
CA SER A 90 14.96 -19.92 10.95
C SER A 90 15.29 -20.48 12.33
N ALA A 91 14.58 -20.06 13.39
CA ALA A 91 14.75 -20.61 14.74
C ALA A 91 14.41 -22.11 14.81
N VAL A 92 13.32 -22.53 14.15
CA VAL A 92 12.94 -23.96 14.07
C VAL A 92 13.99 -24.76 13.31
N ALA A 93 14.43 -24.27 12.14
CA ALA A 93 15.43 -24.93 11.33
C ALA A 93 16.79 -25.02 12.03
N GLN A 94 17.20 -23.97 12.75
CA GLN A 94 18.43 -23.95 13.53
C GLN A 94 18.40 -25.03 14.63
N LYS A 95 17.29 -25.17 15.35
CA LYS A 95 17.13 -26.22 16.37
C LYS A 95 17.21 -27.63 15.76
N ALA A 96 16.64 -27.83 14.58
CA ALA A 96 16.75 -29.09 13.85
C ALA A 96 18.20 -29.37 13.43
N ALA A 97 18.87 -28.39 12.85
CA ALA A 97 20.28 -28.46 12.46
C ALA A 97 21.19 -28.78 13.65
N ASP A 98 20.99 -28.15 14.81
CA ASP A 98 21.77 -28.41 16.03
C ASP A 98 21.54 -29.83 16.54
N THR A 99 20.29 -30.32 16.50
CA THR A 99 19.95 -31.70 16.87
C THR A 99 20.64 -32.71 15.95
N SER A 100 20.56 -32.51 14.64
CA SER A 100 21.17 -33.40 13.65
C SER A 100 22.70 -33.34 13.71
N LYS A 101 23.29 -32.16 13.96
CA LYS A 101 24.73 -31.98 14.20
C LYS A 101 25.20 -32.75 15.43
N MET A 102 24.46 -32.72 16.54
CA MET A 102 24.78 -33.51 17.73
C MET A 102 24.76 -35.01 17.43
N ARG A 103 23.72 -35.50 16.74
CA ARG A 103 23.62 -36.92 16.34
C ARG A 103 24.77 -37.36 15.46
N ALA A 104 25.09 -36.59 14.43
CA ALA A 104 26.22 -36.86 13.55
C ALA A 104 27.56 -36.81 14.31
N GLY A 105 27.73 -35.87 15.24
CA GLY A 105 28.90 -35.75 16.10
C GLY A 105 29.10 -36.96 17.03
N LEU A 106 28.03 -37.49 17.62
CA LEU A 106 28.08 -38.70 18.45
C LEU A 106 28.52 -39.91 17.63
N ILE A 107 28.00 -40.09 16.41
CA ILE A 107 28.41 -41.18 15.52
C ILE A 107 29.88 -41.03 15.13
N ALA A 108 30.32 -39.82 14.78
CA ALA A 108 31.71 -39.55 14.47
C ALA A 108 32.64 -39.85 15.66
N ALA A 109 32.24 -39.47 16.88
CA ALA A 109 32.98 -39.78 18.11
C ALA A 109 33.03 -41.28 18.39
N HIS A 110 31.91 -42.01 18.20
CA HIS A 110 31.87 -43.46 18.34
C HIS A 110 32.78 -44.15 17.32
N LEU A 111 32.72 -43.76 16.04
CA LEU A 111 33.57 -44.33 14.99
C LEU A 111 35.06 -44.03 15.23
N ALA A 112 35.39 -42.84 15.72
CA ALA A 112 36.75 -42.49 16.11
C ALA A 112 37.26 -43.35 17.28
N LYS A 113 36.38 -43.69 18.22
CA LYS A 113 36.69 -44.54 19.38
C LYS A 113 36.77 -46.04 19.05
N THR A 114 35.90 -46.55 18.17
CA THR A 114 35.85 -47.96 17.76
C THR A 114 36.58 -48.23 16.44
N GLY A 115 37.47 -47.33 16.03
CA GLY A 115 38.09 -47.29 14.71
C GLY A 115 38.87 -48.56 14.34
N ALA A 116 39.31 -48.60 13.07
CA ALA A 116 39.80 -49.78 12.35
C ALA A 116 40.77 -50.73 13.09
N GLN A 117 41.55 -50.23 14.06
CA GLN A 117 42.46 -51.06 14.85
C GLN A 117 41.73 -52.05 15.77
N ASP A 118 40.66 -51.63 16.46
CA ASP A 118 39.92 -52.52 17.37
C ASP A 118 39.04 -53.51 16.61
N LEU A 119 38.43 -53.09 15.49
CA LEU A 119 37.60 -53.98 14.69
C LEU A 119 38.44 -55.05 13.98
N SER A 120 39.60 -54.68 13.43
CA SER A 120 40.53 -55.63 12.80
C SER A 120 41.08 -56.64 13.81
N LEU A 121 41.41 -56.20 15.03
CA LEU A 121 41.93 -57.09 16.07
C LEU A 121 40.84 -58.03 16.58
N ASN A 122 39.62 -57.51 16.79
CA ASN A 122 38.48 -58.28 17.26
C ASN A 122 38.04 -59.34 16.22
N LEU A 123 38.06 -59.00 14.93
CA LEU A 123 37.75 -59.93 13.84
C LEU A 123 38.81 -61.04 13.70
N PHE A 124 40.09 -60.69 13.91
CA PHE A 124 41.20 -61.65 13.91
C PHE A 124 41.14 -62.62 15.10
N LEU A 125 40.70 -62.15 16.27
CA LEU A 125 40.69 -62.94 17.50
C LEU A 125 39.39 -63.73 17.72
N ASN A 126 38.25 -63.29 17.18
CA ASN A 126 36.92 -63.89 17.43
C ASN A 126 36.22 -64.47 16.18
N GLY A 127 36.90 -64.58 15.03
CA GLY A 127 36.34 -65.10 13.77
C GLY A 127 36.21 -66.63 13.71
N ASN A 128 35.56 -67.27 14.67
CA ASN A 128 35.56 -68.73 14.80
C ASN A 128 34.64 -69.46 13.79
N THR A 129 33.74 -68.75 13.07
CA THR A 129 32.93 -69.29 11.95
C THR A 129 32.72 -68.25 10.83
N ALA A 130 32.51 -68.72 9.59
CA ALA A 130 32.26 -67.86 8.42
C ALA A 130 30.90 -67.12 8.49
N ASP A 131 29.90 -67.72 9.14
CA ASP A 131 28.57 -67.15 9.29
C ASP A 131 28.57 -65.94 10.25
N ASP A 132 29.35 -66.01 11.34
CA ASP A 132 29.52 -64.89 12.28
C ASP A 132 30.19 -63.68 11.62
N LEU A 133 31.17 -63.92 10.74
CA LEU A 133 31.84 -62.89 9.96
C LEU A 133 30.87 -62.20 9.00
N LEU A 134 30.04 -62.96 8.27
CA LEU A 134 29.03 -62.40 7.37
C LEU A 134 27.99 -61.56 8.12
N SER A 135 27.55 -62.04 9.30
CA SER A 135 26.60 -61.32 10.16
C SER A 135 27.17 -59.99 10.68
N GLN A 136 28.42 -59.99 11.13
CA GLN A 136 29.11 -58.77 11.58
C GLN A 136 29.31 -57.79 10.43
N LEU A 137 29.68 -58.28 9.24
CA LEU A 137 29.87 -57.43 8.06
C LEU A 137 28.54 -56.83 7.57
N GLY A 138 27.46 -57.60 7.58
CA GLY A 138 26.11 -57.11 7.28
C GLY A 138 25.64 -56.04 8.27
N THR A 139 25.90 -56.24 9.56
CA THR A 139 25.59 -55.26 10.61
C THR A 139 26.41 -53.98 10.47
N ALA A 140 27.71 -54.11 10.18
CA ALA A 140 28.60 -52.98 9.93
C ALA A 140 28.16 -52.20 8.69
N SER A 141 27.84 -52.89 7.59
CA SER A 141 27.32 -52.27 6.37
C SER A 141 26.04 -51.49 6.66
N LYS A 142 25.10 -52.07 7.43
CA LYS A 142 23.85 -51.39 7.77
C LYS A 142 24.07 -50.17 8.66
N LEU A 143 24.99 -50.27 9.61
CA LEU A 143 25.38 -49.17 10.48
C LEU A 143 26.05 -48.04 9.67
N SER A 144 26.89 -48.37 8.68
CA SER A 144 27.48 -47.40 7.75
C SER A 144 26.41 -46.69 6.92
N GLU A 145 25.44 -47.41 6.34
CA GLU A 145 24.31 -46.81 5.62
C GLU A 145 23.49 -45.86 6.51
N GLN A 146 23.20 -46.26 7.74
CA GLN A 146 22.48 -45.43 8.71
C GLN A 146 23.29 -44.19 9.10
N SER A 147 24.60 -44.35 9.31
CA SER A 147 25.52 -43.25 9.66
C SER A 147 25.62 -42.23 8.54
N GLU A 148 25.75 -42.69 7.29
CA GLU A 148 25.76 -41.83 6.11
C GLU A 148 24.43 -41.09 5.97
N THR A 149 23.30 -41.77 6.21
CA THR A 149 21.97 -41.15 6.19
C THR A 149 21.84 -40.03 7.23
N ILE A 150 22.33 -40.25 8.45
CA ILE A 150 22.31 -39.24 9.53
C ILE A 150 23.21 -38.05 9.18
N TYR A 151 24.40 -38.31 8.62
CA TYR A 151 25.29 -37.24 8.17
C TYR A 151 24.66 -36.40 7.04
N ARG A 152 24.10 -37.05 6.01
CA ARG A 152 23.40 -36.35 4.91
C ARG A 152 22.24 -35.51 5.45
N GLN A 153 21.45 -36.04 6.38
CA GLN A 153 20.37 -35.27 7.02
C GLN A 153 20.91 -34.07 7.78
N ALA A 154 22.00 -34.21 8.54
CA ALA A 154 22.61 -33.09 9.26
C ALA A 154 23.11 -31.98 8.34
N VAL A 155 23.71 -32.34 7.19
CA VAL A 155 24.13 -31.37 6.17
C VAL A 155 22.91 -30.69 5.55
N GLN A 156 21.84 -31.43 5.24
CA GLN A 156 20.61 -30.86 4.70
C GLN A 156 19.94 -29.89 5.67
N ASP A 157 19.83 -30.25 6.95
CA ASP A 157 19.22 -29.40 7.98
C ASP A 157 20.06 -28.14 8.19
N LYS A 158 21.40 -28.29 8.23
CA LYS A 158 22.34 -27.15 8.29
C LYS A 158 22.12 -26.19 7.12
N ASN A 159 22.12 -26.69 5.89
CA ASN A 159 21.96 -25.85 4.70
C ASN A 159 20.58 -25.16 4.68
N THR A 160 19.54 -25.84 5.17
CA THR A 160 18.19 -25.27 5.32
C THR A 160 18.17 -24.14 6.34
N ALA A 161 18.80 -24.34 7.50
CA ALA A 161 18.92 -23.31 8.53
C ALA A 161 19.71 -22.09 8.03
N GLU A 162 20.88 -22.30 7.41
CA GLU A 162 21.69 -21.23 6.84
C GLU A 162 20.92 -20.42 5.77
N SER A 163 20.17 -21.11 4.91
CA SER A 163 19.31 -20.45 3.91
C SER A 163 18.21 -19.61 4.54
N LEU A 164 17.51 -20.12 5.56
CA LEU A 164 16.44 -19.38 6.24
C LEU A 164 16.99 -18.19 7.05
N ILE A 165 18.15 -18.33 7.68
CA ILE A 165 18.84 -17.22 8.37
C ILE A 165 19.20 -16.12 7.36
N ALA A 166 19.73 -16.49 6.19
CA ALA A 166 20.04 -15.51 5.14
C ALA A 166 18.78 -14.80 4.62
N GLN A 167 17.67 -15.53 4.45
CA GLN A 167 16.39 -14.95 4.06
C GLN A 167 15.83 -14.01 5.13
N ALA A 168 15.91 -14.37 6.42
CA ALA A 168 15.51 -13.52 7.53
C ALA A 168 16.31 -12.22 7.56
N ALA A 169 17.64 -12.30 7.42
CA ALA A 169 18.51 -11.12 7.35
C ALA A 169 18.17 -10.19 6.16
N ALA A 170 17.85 -10.77 5.00
CA ALA A 170 17.39 -10.00 3.84
C ALA A 170 16.02 -9.33 4.09
N ALA A 171 15.09 -10.03 4.75
CA ALA A 171 13.79 -9.47 5.13
C ALA A 171 13.94 -8.32 6.15
N THR A 172 14.82 -8.45 7.14
CA THR A 172 15.16 -7.36 8.07
C THR A 172 15.70 -6.14 7.34
N ALA A 173 16.59 -6.34 6.37
CA ALA A 173 17.15 -5.24 5.57
C ALA A 173 16.06 -4.53 4.77
N GLU A 174 15.15 -5.28 4.16
CA GLU A 174 14.03 -4.73 3.39
C GLU A 174 13.02 -3.98 4.28
N ARG A 175 12.65 -4.54 5.44
CA ARG A 175 11.79 -3.83 6.41
C ARG A 175 12.42 -2.51 6.86
N LYS A 176 13.74 -2.49 7.12
CA LYS A 176 14.44 -1.24 7.49
C LYS A 176 14.42 -0.22 6.35
N ARG A 177 14.60 -0.67 5.10
CA ARG A 177 14.49 0.19 3.91
C ARG A 177 13.09 0.78 3.79
N LEU A 178 12.05 -0.04 3.87
CA LEU A 178 10.64 0.39 3.82
C LEU A 178 10.26 1.28 5.00
N SER A 179 10.85 1.07 6.17
CA SER A 179 10.64 1.95 7.33
C SER A 179 11.20 3.35 7.11
N ALA A 180 12.38 3.47 6.49
CA ALA A 180 12.93 4.77 6.11
C ALA A 180 12.09 5.44 5.02
N GLU A 181 11.70 4.69 3.99
CA GLU A 181 10.83 5.19 2.92
C GLU A 181 9.48 5.66 3.45
N SER A 182 8.85 4.90 4.36
CA SER A 182 7.59 5.26 5.01
C SER A 182 7.69 6.60 5.74
N LYS A 183 8.81 6.85 6.43
CA LYS A 183 9.07 8.14 7.09
C LYS A 183 9.18 9.29 6.08
N GLU A 184 9.92 9.11 4.98
CA GLU A 184 10.04 10.12 3.93
C GLU A 184 8.68 10.43 3.28
N LYS A 185 7.86 9.39 3.03
CA LYS A 185 6.51 9.56 2.48
C LYS A 185 5.56 10.24 3.47
N TYR A 186 5.69 9.96 4.76
CA TYR A 186 4.93 10.66 5.80
C TYR A 186 5.25 12.16 5.81
N GLU A 187 6.54 12.52 5.80
CA GLU A 187 6.98 13.92 5.77
C GLU A 187 6.44 14.62 4.51
N SER A 188 6.60 13.99 3.33
CA SER A 188 6.05 14.51 2.08
C SER A 188 4.53 14.67 2.10
N ALA A 189 3.79 13.74 2.70
CA ALA A 189 2.34 13.83 2.84
C ALA A 189 1.92 14.95 3.80
N SER A 190 2.65 15.13 4.91
CA SER A 190 2.40 16.23 5.85
C SER A 190 2.65 17.59 5.21
N ASP A 191 3.76 17.74 4.48
CA ASP A 191 4.10 18.98 3.79
C ASP A 191 3.07 19.32 2.70
N ALA A 192 2.64 18.31 1.93
CA ALA A 192 1.61 18.48 0.91
C ALA A 192 0.25 18.86 1.53
N ALA A 193 -0.10 18.30 2.70
CA ALA A 193 -1.31 18.67 3.42
C ALA A 193 -1.27 20.12 3.93
N LEU A 194 -0.13 20.56 4.47
CA LEU A 194 0.07 21.95 4.88
C LEU A 194 -0.01 22.90 3.67
N GLY A 195 0.61 22.54 2.55
CA GLY A 195 0.53 23.30 1.30
C GLY A 195 -0.89 23.41 0.75
N ALA A 196 -1.66 22.32 0.79
CA ALA A 196 -3.06 22.32 0.39
C ALA A 196 -3.92 23.23 1.29
N GLN A 197 -3.71 23.18 2.61
CA GLN A 197 -4.41 24.07 3.54
C GLN A 197 -4.07 25.54 3.27
N ALA A 198 -2.78 25.86 3.08
CA ALA A 198 -2.36 27.23 2.78
C ALA A 198 -2.94 27.73 1.45
N ALA A 199 -2.99 26.88 0.41
CA ALA A 199 -3.60 27.23 -0.87
C ALA A 199 -5.10 27.50 -0.75
N LEU A 200 -5.82 26.70 0.06
CA LEU A 200 -7.25 26.93 0.34
C LEU A 200 -7.46 28.24 1.11
N ASP A 201 -6.63 28.53 2.11
CA ASP A 201 -6.74 29.78 2.88
C ASP A 201 -6.51 31.01 1.98
N VAL A 202 -5.53 30.93 1.07
CA VAL A 202 -5.26 31.97 0.07
C VAL A 202 -6.44 32.11 -0.91
N GLU A 203 -6.95 30.99 -1.43
CA GLU A 203 -8.13 30.98 -2.31
C GLU A 203 -9.32 31.67 -1.64
N LEU A 204 -9.69 31.28 -0.41
CA LEU A 204 -10.83 31.84 0.30
C LEU A 204 -10.66 33.35 0.56
N LYS A 205 -9.48 33.76 1.03
CA LYS A 205 -9.20 35.16 1.34
C LYS A 205 -9.21 36.03 0.09
N LYS A 206 -8.47 35.62 -0.94
CA LYS A 206 -8.31 36.41 -2.17
C LYS A 206 -9.55 36.39 -3.04
N SER A 207 -10.22 35.25 -3.17
CA SER A 207 -11.45 35.17 -3.95
C SER A 207 -12.57 36.06 -3.38
N SER A 208 -12.72 36.14 -2.05
CA SER A 208 -13.69 37.03 -1.41
C SER A 208 -13.49 38.48 -1.86
N GLU A 209 -12.25 38.98 -1.77
CA GLU A 209 -11.92 40.35 -2.18
C GLU A 209 -12.13 40.56 -3.69
N LEU A 210 -11.70 39.61 -4.52
CA LEU A 210 -11.90 39.69 -5.98
C LEU A 210 -13.38 39.72 -6.37
N TYR A 211 -14.26 38.98 -5.70
CA TYR A 211 -15.71 39.06 -5.97
C TYR A 211 -16.30 40.43 -5.62
N GLU A 212 -15.84 41.06 -4.55
CA GLU A 212 -16.30 42.41 -4.19
C GLU A 212 -15.84 43.45 -5.23
N GLN A 213 -14.61 43.34 -5.71
CA GLN A 213 -14.08 44.18 -6.80
C GLN A 213 -14.86 43.97 -8.11
N LEU A 214 -15.20 42.72 -8.43
CA LEU A 214 -15.98 42.37 -9.62
C LEU A 214 -17.41 42.93 -9.53
N ALA A 215 -18.02 42.84 -8.35
CA ALA A 215 -19.32 43.42 -8.06
C ALA A 215 -19.32 44.95 -8.20
N LEU A 216 -18.25 45.62 -7.74
CA LEU A 216 -18.08 47.06 -7.93
C LEU A 216 -18.01 47.43 -9.42
N LEU A 217 -17.28 46.68 -10.25
CA LEU A 217 -17.15 46.95 -11.69
C LEU A 217 -18.45 46.70 -12.45
N LYS A 218 -19.23 45.68 -12.05
CA LYS A 218 -20.46 45.27 -12.75
C LYS A 218 -21.76 45.86 -12.20
N ASP A 219 -21.69 46.63 -11.11
CA ASP A 219 -22.86 47.14 -10.39
C ASP A 219 -23.78 46.01 -9.91
N THR A 220 -23.19 44.91 -9.41
CA THR A 220 -23.87 43.73 -8.87
C THR A 220 -23.49 43.51 -7.39
N THR A 221 -23.79 42.35 -6.84
CA THR A 221 -23.34 41.95 -5.49
C THR A 221 -22.29 40.84 -5.59
N ALA A 222 -21.39 40.77 -4.61
CA ALA A 222 -20.35 39.74 -4.57
C ALA A 222 -20.94 38.31 -4.59
N GLU A 223 -22.12 38.11 -4.00
CA GLU A 223 -22.84 36.83 -4.03
C GLU A 223 -23.25 36.45 -5.46
N VAL A 224 -23.85 37.38 -6.21
CA VAL A 224 -24.29 37.14 -7.58
C VAL A 224 -23.10 36.79 -8.49
N GLU A 225 -21.97 37.49 -8.33
CA GLU A 225 -20.76 37.18 -9.10
C GLU A 225 -20.17 35.81 -8.71
N ARG A 226 -20.21 35.45 -7.42
CA ARG A 226 -19.76 34.14 -6.95
C ARG A 226 -20.62 33.01 -7.52
N GLU A 227 -21.94 33.14 -7.46
CA GLU A 227 -22.89 32.18 -8.03
C GLU A 227 -22.70 32.04 -9.53
N TYR A 228 -22.55 33.16 -10.24
CA TYR A 228 -22.31 33.17 -11.68
C TYR A 228 -21.03 32.40 -12.05
N GLN A 229 -19.91 32.70 -11.39
CA GLN A 229 -18.64 32.02 -11.66
C GLN A 229 -18.70 30.53 -11.30
N THR A 230 -19.38 30.18 -10.20
CA THR A 230 -19.61 28.78 -9.82
C THR A 230 -20.42 28.04 -10.88
N GLY A 231 -21.45 28.69 -11.44
CA GLY A 231 -22.24 28.16 -12.54
C GLY A 231 -21.44 27.93 -13.82
N LEU A 232 -20.53 28.84 -14.16
CA LEU A 232 -19.64 28.67 -15.31
C LEU A 232 -18.70 27.46 -15.16
N VAL A 233 -18.11 27.29 -13.97
CA VAL A 233 -17.25 26.13 -13.67
C VAL A 233 -18.05 24.83 -13.69
N ALA A 234 -19.27 24.83 -13.14
CA ALA A 234 -20.16 23.67 -13.20
C ALA A 234 -20.55 23.29 -14.63
N ALA A 235 -20.87 24.27 -15.48
CA ALA A 235 -21.18 24.04 -16.89
C ALA A 235 -19.95 23.51 -17.66
N ALA A 236 -18.77 24.10 -17.43
CA ALA A 236 -17.52 23.68 -18.07
C ALA A 236 -17.14 22.25 -17.68
N SER A 237 -17.25 21.90 -16.39
CA SER A 237 -16.97 20.54 -15.90
C SER A 237 -17.95 19.50 -16.43
N ALA A 238 -19.25 19.82 -16.50
CA ALA A 238 -20.25 18.94 -17.12
C ALA A 238 -19.97 18.71 -18.63
N ALA A 239 -19.58 19.75 -19.35
CA ALA A 239 -19.19 19.65 -20.76
C ALA A 239 -17.92 18.80 -20.96
N ALA A 240 -16.91 18.98 -20.09
CA ALA A 240 -15.69 18.19 -20.11
C ALA A 240 -15.98 16.70 -19.86
N LEU A 241 -16.83 16.39 -18.88
CA LEU A 241 -17.26 15.02 -18.58
C LEU A 241 -18.01 14.40 -19.77
N ALA A 242 -18.95 15.11 -20.38
CA ALA A 242 -19.69 14.64 -21.55
C ALA A 242 -18.74 14.34 -22.73
N LYS A 243 -17.74 15.19 -22.96
CA LYS A 243 -16.71 14.98 -23.99
C LYS A 243 -15.85 13.76 -23.69
N ALA A 244 -15.43 13.56 -22.43
CA ALA A 244 -14.66 12.39 -22.02
C ALA A 244 -15.47 11.09 -22.21
N GLN A 245 -16.75 11.09 -21.85
CA GLN A 245 -17.65 9.95 -22.07
C GLN A 245 -17.86 9.66 -23.56
N ALA A 246 -18.05 10.69 -24.39
CA ALA A 246 -18.17 10.53 -25.84
C ALA A 246 -16.88 9.98 -26.47
N ALA A 247 -15.71 10.44 -26.00
CA ALA A 247 -14.41 9.93 -26.45
C ALA A 247 -14.21 8.46 -26.03
N ALA A 248 -14.56 8.10 -24.80
CA ALA A 248 -14.52 6.71 -24.33
C ALA A 248 -15.46 5.81 -25.16
N ALA A 249 -16.68 6.26 -25.43
CA ALA A 249 -17.64 5.53 -26.27
C ALA A 249 -17.15 5.39 -27.73
N ALA A 250 -16.46 6.40 -28.27
CA ALA A 250 -15.85 6.34 -29.60
C ALA A 250 -14.64 5.40 -29.63
N ALA A 251 -13.82 5.36 -28.58
CA ALA A 251 -12.69 4.43 -28.46
C ALA A 251 -13.16 2.96 -28.44
N VAL A 252 -14.28 2.67 -27.77
CA VAL A 252 -14.92 1.34 -27.78
C VAL A 252 -15.49 0.98 -29.15
N LYS A 253 -15.97 1.96 -29.95
CA LYS A 253 -16.45 1.72 -31.32
C LYS A 253 -15.33 1.54 -32.34
N ASN A 254 -14.22 2.24 -32.17
CA ASN A 254 -13.06 2.18 -33.07
C ASN A 254 -12.09 1.02 -32.75
N ASN A 255 -12.26 0.39 -31.59
CA ASN A 255 -11.63 -0.88 -31.25
C ASN A 255 -12.73 -1.88 -30.88
N PRO A 256 -13.49 -2.41 -31.87
CA PRO A 256 -14.41 -3.50 -31.58
C PRO A 256 -13.62 -4.64 -30.93
N PRO A 257 -14.14 -5.35 -29.93
CA PRO A 257 -13.48 -6.54 -29.41
C PRO A 257 -13.17 -7.45 -30.60
N ALA A 258 -11.90 -7.82 -30.76
CA ALA A 258 -11.48 -8.67 -31.86
C ALA A 258 -12.39 -9.91 -31.90
N ALA A 259 -13.20 -10.01 -32.94
CA ALA A 259 -13.92 -11.23 -33.25
C ALA A 259 -12.88 -12.27 -33.71
N SER A 260 -12.35 -13.04 -32.77
CA SER A 260 -11.72 -14.36 -32.98
C SER A 260 -11.42 -15.03 -31.64
N ALA A 261 -12.43 -15.65 -31.05
CA ALA A 261 -12.22 -16.96 -30.44
C ALA A 261 -13.01 -17.95 -31.30
N PRO A 262 -12.42 -19.06 -31.79
CA PRO A 262 -13.16 -20.11 -32.46
C PRO A 262 -14.23 -20.65 -31.50
N ALA A 263 -15.42 -20.91 -32.05
CA ALA A 263 -16.49 -21.58 -31.34
C ALA A 263 -15.98 -22.89 -30.72
N ALA A 264 -16.01 -22.97 -29.40
CA ALA A 264 -16.03 -24.25 -28.69
C ALA A 264 -17.37 -24.95 -28.99
N PRO A 265 -17.40 -26.28 -29.18
CA PRO A 265 -18.62 -26.97 -29.58
C PRO A 265 -19.63 -27.00 -28.44
N GLY A 266 -20.84 -26.50 -28.73
CA GLY A 266 -22.14 -26.93 -28.21
C GLY A 266 -22.33 -27.00 -26.70
N ALA A 267 -22.85 -25.92 -26.10
CA ALA A 267 -23.69 -26.00 -24.91
C ALA A 267 -25.11 -25.53 -25.26
N ALA A 268 -26.08 -26.36 -24.90
CA ALA A 268 -27.47 -26.34 -25.32
C ALA A 268 -28.22 -25.02 -24.99
N ALA A 269 -29.23 -24.75 -25.81
CA ALA A 269 -30.19 -23.65 -25.64
C ALA A 269 -30.84 -23.65 -24.24
N PRO A 270 -31.07 -22.48 -23.62
CA PRO A 270 -31.80 -22.40 -22.37
C PRO A 270 -33.30 -22.63 -22.62
N ALA A 271 -33.88 -23.54 -21.83
CA ALA A 271 -35.31 -23.76 -21.75
C ALA A 271 -36.04 -22.51 -21.18
N PRO A 272 -37.32 -22.29 -21.52
CA PRO A 272 -38.10 -21.16 -21.03
C PRO A 272 -38.27 -21.20 -19.49
N ALA A 273 -38.23 -20.01 -18.89
CA ALA A 273 -38.24 -19.78 -17.46
C ALA A 273 -39.44 -20.42 -16.73
N ALA A 274 -39.13 -21.17 -15.67
CA ALA A 274 -40.08 -21.53 -14.62
C ALA A 274 -40.30 -20.31 -13.68
N PRO A 275 -41.51 -20.14 -13.12
CA PRO A 275 -41.84 -18.97 -12.29
C PRO A 275 -41.06 -18.96 -10.97
N ALA A 276 -40.69 -17.75 -10.54
CA ALA A 276 -39.93 -17.49 -9.32
C ALA A 276 -40.63 -18.01 -8.06
N PRO A 277 -39.91 -18.60 -7.09
CA PRO A 277 -40.46 -18.85 -5.76
C PRO A 277 -40.67 -17.54 -5.01
N ALA A 278 -41.84 -17.42 -4.37
CA ALA A 278 -42.28 -16.26 -3.61
C ALA A 278 -41.29 -15.86 -2.51
N ALA A 279 -41.10 -14.54 -2.35
CA ALA A 279 -40.33 -13.95 -1.27
C ALA A 279 -40.93 -14.30 0.11
N PRO A 280 -40.10 -14.62 1.12
CA PRO A 280 -40.58 -14.68 2.50
C PRO A 280 -40.84 -13.25 3.01
N ALA A 281 -41.99 -13.09 3.67
CA ALA A 281 -42.46 -11.84 4.27
C ALA A 281 -41.50 -11.29 5.35
N PRO A 282 -41.48 -9.96 5.58
CA PRO A 282 -40.63 -9.34 6.59
C PRO A 282 -41.10 -9.71 8.00
N ALA A 283 -40.16 -10.19 8.83
CA ALA A 283 -40.38 -10.39 10.26
C ALA A 283 -40.43 -9.03 10.98
N ALA A 284 -41.44 -8.85 11.83
CA ALA A 284 -41.67 -7.69 12.68
C ALA A 284 -40.55 -7.48 13.72
N PRO A 285 -40.31 -6.24 14.19
CA PRO A 285 -39.24 -5.93 15.14
C PRO A 285 -39.53 -6.47 16.54
N ALA A 286 -38.53 -7.11 17.16
CA ALA A 286 -38.55 -7.48 18.57
C ALA A 286 -38.31 -6.25 19.48
N PRO A 287 -38.94 -6.18 20.67
CA PRO A 287 -38.93 -5.00 21.53
C PRO A 287 -37.58 -4.78 22.24
N ALA A 288 -37.26 -3.50 22.45
CA ALA A 288 -36.06 -3.02 23.13
C ALA A 288 -35.95 -3.55 24.57
N ALA A 289 -34.75 -4.02 24.93
CA ALA A 289 -34.39 -4.34 26.30
C ALA A 289 -34.22 -3.04 27.12
N PRO A 290 -34.66 -3.00 28.40
CA PRO A 290 -34.58 -1.80 29.23
C PRO A 290 -33.14 -1.51 29.67
N ALA A 291 -32.80 -0.22 29.71
CA ALA A 291 -31.52 0.30 30.18
C ALA A 291 -31.27 -0.05 31.67
N PRO A 292 -30.01 -0.30 32.09
CA PRO A 292 -29.68 -0.48 33.49
C PRO A 292 -29.81 0.84 34.25
N ALA A 293 -30.56 0.80 35.36
CA ALA A 293 -30.79 1.93 36.25
C ALA A 293 -29.50 2.38 36.95
N ALA A 294 -29.26 3.69 36.96
CA ALA A 294 -28.24 4.33 37.79
C ALA A 294 -28.58 4.17 39.29
N PRO A 295 -27.59 3.97 40.17
CA PRO A 295 -27.83 3.92 41.61
C PRO A 295 -28.13 5.33 42.16
N ALA A 296 -29.18 5.41 42.99
CA ALA A 296 -29.58 6.61 43.71
C ALA A 296 -28.56 6.98 44.82
N PRO A 297 -28.43 8.28 45.17
CA PRO A 297 -27.47 8.76 46.15
C PRO A 297 -27.92 8.47 47.59
N ALA A 298 -26.97 8.10 48.45
CA ALA A 298 -27.18 8.08 49.90
C ALA A 298 -27.18 9.51 50.46
N ALA A 299 -28.23 9.87 51.19
CA ALA A 299 -28.33 11.07 52.03
C ALA A 299 -27.92 10.74 53.49
N PRO A 300 -27.59 11.75 54.32
CA PRO A 300 -26.59 11.65 55.37
C PRO A 300 -27.15 11.24 56.75
N ALA A 301 -26.29 10.61 57.55
CA ALA A 301 -26.27 10.68 59.01
C ALA A 301 -24.82 10.49 59.50
#